data_AF-A0A5C1B9Q5-F1
#
_entry.id   AF-A0A5C1B9Q5-F1
#
_cell.length_a   1.000
_cell.length_b   1.000
_cell.length_c   1.000
_cell.angle_alpha   90.00
_cell.angle_beta   90.00
_cell.angle_gamma   90.00
#
_symmetry.space_group_name_H-M   'P 1'
#
loop_
_entity.id
_entity.type
_entity.pdbx_description
1 polymer ?
#
loop_
_entity_poly.entity_id
_entity_poly.type
_entity_poly.pdbx_seq_one_letter_code
_entity_poly.pdbx_strand_id
1 'polypeptide(L)'
;MILPAKHLTPQRALIGVGADILSQLDCPRDVSELWDRVRSVRAGQMATALTYDWFILALTFLFTIQAIDEVDGLLQPASRAS
;
A
#
# COMPACT_ATOMS: atom_id res chain seq x y z
N MET A 1 3.93 -9.84 7.87
CA MET A 1 3.80 -11.20 7.29
C MET A 1 3.00 -11.11 6.00
N ILE A 2 3.42 -11.86 4.98
CA ILE A 2 2.78 -11.87 3.65
C ILE A 2 1.39 -12.55 3.70
N LEU A 3 1.17 -13.48 4.64
CA LEU A 3 -0.11 -14.16 4.91
C LEU A 3 -0.59 -13.90 6.35
N PRO A 4 -1.91 -13.95 6.63
CA PRO A 4 -2.41 -13.80 7.99
C PRO A 4 -1.90 -14.94 8.89
N ALA A 5 -1.21 -14.61 9.98
CA ALA A 5 -0.90 -15.55 11.06
C ALA A 5 -2.15 -15.80 11.91
N LYS A 6 -2.18 -16.89 12.69
CA LYS A 6 -3.30 -17.29 13.58
C LYS A 6 -3.80 -16.21 14.58
N HIS A 7 -3.11 -15.06 14.70
CA HIS A 7 -3.50 -13.89 15.52
C HIS A 7 -3.50 -12.55 14.76
N LEU A 8 -3.25 -12.53 13.45
CA LEU A 8 -3.31 -11.31 12.63
C LEU A 8 -4.64 -11.28 11.88
N THR A 9 -5.49 -10.32 12.21
CA THR A 9 -6.68 -9.99 11.42
C THR A 9 -6.27 -9.76 9.95
N PRO A 10 -7.03 -10.29 8.96
CA PRO A 10 -6.72 -10.14 7.53
C PRO A 10 -6.47 -8.69 7.09
N GLN A 11 -7.08 -7.72 7.76
CA GLN A 11 -6.92 -6.29 7.50
C GLN A 11 -5.52 -5.74 7.86
N ARG A 12 -4.71 -6.52 8.58
CA ARG A 12 -3.27 -6.27 8.84
C ARG A 12 -2.35 -7.05 7.91
N ALA A 13 -2.87 -7.92 7.04
CA ALA A 13 -2.01 -8.62 6.09
C ALA A 13 -1.43 -7.61 5.08
N LEU A 14 -0.18 -7.82 4.65
CA LEU A 14 0.47 -6.94 3.66
C LEU A 14 -0.35 -6.81 2.37
N ILE A 15 -1.06 -7.86 1.97
CA ILE A 15 -1.96 -7.87 0.82
C ILE A 15 -3.12 -6.87 1.01
N GLY A 16 -3.71 -6.78 2.20
CA GLY A 16 -4.79 -5.83 2.47
C GLY A 16 -4.28 -4.39 2.43
N VAL A 17 -3.13 -4.12 3.04
CA VAL A 17 -2.49 -2.79 2.96
C VAL A 17 -2.11 -2.45 1.51
N GLY A 18 -1.58 -3.42 0.76
CA GLY A 18 -1.22 -3.25 -0.64
C GLY A 18 -2.43 -2.96 -1.54
N ALA A 19 -3.57 -3.61 -1.28
CA ALA A 19 -4.81 -3.32 -1.99
C ALA A 19 -5.29 -1.88 -1.73
N ASP A 20 -5.24 -1.42 -0.48
CA ASP A 20 -5.56 -0.04 -0.13
C ASP A 20 -4.62 0.95 -0.84
N ILE A 21 -3.32 0.67 -0.87
CA ILE A 21 -2.33 1.49 -1.58
C ILE A 21 -2.66 1.57 -3.08
N LEU A 22 -2.87 0.43 -3.74
CA LEU A 22 -3.20 0.39 -5.17
C LEU A 22 -4.51 1.12 -5.48
N SER A 23 -5.49 1.10 -4.57
CA SER A 23 -6.74 1.84 -4.73
C SER A 23 -6.56 3.37 -4.71
N GLN A 24 -5.46 3.85 -4.13
CA GLN A 24 -5.13 5.29 -4.06
C GLN A 24 -4.16 5.74 -5.17
N LEU A 25 -3.67 4.81 -5.99
CA LEU A 25 -2.80 5.07 -7.15
C LEU A 25 -3.60 5.16 -8.46
N ASP A 26 -4.70 5.91 -8.43
CA ASP A 26 -5.49 6.29 -9.61
C ASP A 26 -4.75 7.24 -10.56
N CYS A 27 -3.81 8.02 -10.00
CA CYS A 27 -2.80 8.75 -10.75
C CYS A 27 -1.42 8.63 -10.08
N PRO A 28 -0.32 8.99 -10.76
CA PRO A 28 1.00 9.02 -10.14
C PRO A 28 1.04 9.98 -8.94
N ARG A 29 1.60 9.52 -7.82
CA ARG A 29 1.67 10.28 -6.56
C ARG A 29 3.01 10.15 -5.89
N ASP A 30 3.44 11.19 -5.18
CA ASP A 30 4.59 11.06 -4.29
C ASP A 30 4.25 10.19 -3.07
N VAL A 31 5.29 9.65 -2.44
CA VAL A 31 5.16 8.70 -1.32
C VAL A 31 4.44 9.34 -0.11
N SER A 32 4.62 10.64 0.12
CA SER A 32 4.04 11.34 1.27
C SER A 32 2.55 11.58 1.07
N GLU A 33 2.14 12.03 -0.12
CA GLU A 33 0.73 12.17 -0.47
C GLU A 33 0.00 10.82 -0.40
N LEU A 34 0.62 9.77 -0.93
CA LEU A 34 0.05 8.42 -0.91
C LEU A 34 -0.13 7.90 0.52
N TRP A 35 0.86 8.14 1.40
CA TRP A 35 0.77 7.79 2.81
C TRP A 35 -0.41 8.47 3.51
N ASP A 36 -0.55 9.79 3.32
CA ASP A 36 -1.61 10.56 3.98
C ASP A 36 -3.01 10.11 3.54
N ARG A 37 -3.18 9.78 2.24
CA ARG A 37 -4.43 9.23 1.70
C ARG A 37 -4.76 7.88 2.30
N VAL A 38 -3.84 6.92 2.26
CA VAL A 38 -4.05 5.56 2.79
C VAL A 38 -4.36 5.61 4.29
N ARG A 39 -3.64 6.46 5.04
CA ARG A 39 -3.89 6.68 6.47
C ARG A 39 -5.29 7.24 6.72
N SER A 40 -5.72 8.22 5.93
CA SER A 40 -7.04 8.86 6.07
C SER A 40 -8.19 7.89 5.77
N VAL A 41 -8.07 7.09 4.70
CA VAL A 41 -9.08 6.07 4.36
C VAL A 41 -9.22 5.03 5.48
N ARG A 42 -8.09 4.57 6.03
CA ARG A 42 -8.08 3.59 7.11
C ARG A 42 -8.57 4.13 8.44
N ALA A 43 -8.34 5.41 8.73
CA ALA A 43 -8.82 6.05 9.96
C ALA A 43 -10.35 6.01 10.09
N GLY A 44 -11.08 6.00 8.97
CA GLY A 44 -12.54 5.88 8.96
C GLY A 44 -13.08 4.44 9.05
N GLN A 45 -12.22 3.43 8.82
CA GLN A 45 -12.65 2.03 8.62
C GLN A 45 -12.11 1.06 9.69
N MET A 46 -11.04 1.42 10.40
CA MET A 46 -10.29 0.51 11.26
C MET A 46 -9.99 1.11 12.64
N ALA A 47 -10.18 0.31 13.68
CA ALA A 47 -9.84 0.70 15.06
C ALA A 47 -8.32 0.77 15.33
N THR A 48 -7.48 0.17 14.47
CA THR A 48 -6.02 0.24 14.58
C THR A 48 -5.44 1.10 13.47
N ALA A 49 -4.65 2.11 13.84
CA ALA A 49 -3.90 2.93 12.89
C ALA A 49 -2.86 2.08 12.13
N LEU A 50 -2.74 2.31 10.82
CA LEU A 50 -1.61 1.83 10.04
C LEU A 50 -0.35 2.57 10.50
N THR A 51 0.72 1.85 10.79
CA THR A 51 2.04 2.44 11.07
C THR A 51 2.81 2.66 9.77
N TYR A 52 3.70 3.65 9.76
CA TYR A 52 4.52 3.95 8.57
C TYR A 52 5.38 2.76 8.12
N ASP A 53 5.96 1.99 9.05
CA ASP A 53 6.77 0.82 8.72
C ASP A 53 5.99 -0.24 7.92
N TRP A 54 4.72 -0.43 8.25
CA TRP A 54 3.84 -1.35 7.53
C TRP A 54 3.46 -0.85 6.14
N PHE A 55 3.35 0.46 5.98
CA PHE A 55 3.16 1.07 4.68
C PHE A 55 4.39 0.90 3.79
N ILE A 56 5.59 1.18 4.31
CA ILE A 56 6.84 0.94 3.58
C ILE A 56 6.99 -0.54 3.22
N LEU A 57 6.71 -1.46 4.16
CA LEU A 57 6.79 -2.90 3.88
C LEU A 57 5.80 -3.34 2.79
N ALA A 58 4.61 -2.73 2.73
CA ALA A 58 3.64 -2.98 1.67
C ALA A 58 4.10 -2.40 0.32
N LEU A 59 4.68 -1.19 0.30
CA LEU A 59 5.30 -0.61 -0.89
C LEU A 59 6.44 -1.48 -1.41
N THR A 60 7.35 -1.92 -0.54
CA THR A 60 8.44 -2.82 -0.90
C THR A 60 7.90 -4.12 -1.48
N PHE A 61 6.86 -4.70 -0.89
CA PHE A 61 6.20 -5.88 -1.42
C PHE A 61 5.63 -5.64 -2.82
N LEU A 62 4.85 -4.57 -3.01
CA LEU A 62 4.25 -4.21 -4.30
C LEU A 62 5.31 -3.97 -5.39
N PHE A 63 6.40 -3.28 -5.05
CA PHE A 63 7.52 -3.04 -5.96
C PHE A 63 8.23 -4.35 -6.33
N THR A 64 8.45 -5.24 -5.34
CA THR A 64 9.09 -6.54 -5.55
C THR A 64 8.29 -7.43 -6.50
N ILE A 65 6.96 -7.36 -6.45
CA ILE A 65 6.07 -8.12 -7.35
C ILE A 65 5.74 -7.38 -8.65
N GLN A 66 6.40 -6.24 -8.92
CA GLN A 66 6.17 -5.42 -10.11
C GLN A 66 4.69 -4.98 -10.26
N ALA A 67 4.04 -4.64 -9.14
CA ALA A 67 2.68 -4.10 -9.12
C ALA A 67 2.66 -2.56 -9.18
N ILE A 68 3.76 -1.92 -8.76
CA ILE A 68 3.98 -0.48 -8.82
C ILE A 68 5.37 -0.20 -9.36
N ASP A 69 5.52 0.94 -10.03
CA ASP A 69 6.79 1.49 -10.49
C ASP A 69 6.98 2.89 -9.91
N GLU A 70 8.23 3.35 -9.93
CA GLU A 70 8.62 4.70 -9.55
C GLU A 70 9.19 5.41 -10.77
N VAL A 71 8.65 6.59 -11.08
CA VAL A 71 9.09 7.46 -12.18
C VAL A 71 9.13 8.90 -11.68
N ASP A 72 10.31 9.52 -11.75
CA ASP A 72 10.55 10.92 -11.37
C ASP A 72 10.08 11.29 -9.96
N GLY A 73 10.24 10.39 -9.00
CA GLY A 73 9.82 10.52 -7.61
C GLY A 73 8.35 10.18 -7.35
N LEU A 74 7.61 9.76 -8.37
CA LEU A 74 6.19 9.43 -8.30
C LEU A 74 5.97 7.93 -8.42
N LEU A 75 5.18 7.38 -7.49
CA LEU A 75 4.69 6.01 -7.54
C LEU A 75 3.50 5.94 -8.49
N GLN A 76 3.46 4.92 -9.33
CA GLN A 76 2.36 4.64 -10.25
C GLN A 76 2.13 3.12 -10.37
N PRO A 77 0.94 2.66 -10.79
CA PRO A 77 0.72 1.25 -11.11
C PRO A 77 1.66 0.80 -12.21
N ALA A 78 2.19 -0.41 -12.10
CA ALA A 78 3.09 -0.94 -13.11
C ALA A 78 2.35 -1.08 -14.45
N SER A 79 2.90 -0.48 -15.50
CA SER A 79 2.36 -0.59 -16.85
C SER A 79 2.69 -1.98 -17.39
N ARG A 80 1.72 -2.89 -17.37
CA ARG A 80 1.85 -4.15 -18.10
C ARG A 80 1.90 -3.82 -19.59
N ALA A 81 3.10 -3.83 -20.17
CA ALA A 81 3.26 -3.87 -21.62
C ALA A 81 2.48 -5.08 -22.14
N SER A 82 1.37 -4.81 -22.83
CA SER A 82 0.53 -5.78 -23.54
C SER A 82 1.19 -6.22 -24.84
#